data_AF-A0A2M8GM88-F1
#
_entry.id   AF-A0A2M8GM88-F1
#
_cell.length_a   1.000
_cell.length_b   1.000
_cell.length_c   1.000
_cell.angle_alpha   90.00
_cell.angle_beta   90.00
_cell.angle_gamma   90.00
#
_symmetry.space_group_name_H-M   'P 1'
#
loop_
_entity.id
_entity.type
_entity.pdbx_description
1 polymer ?
#
loop_
_entity_poly.entity_id
_entity_poly.type
_entity_poly.pdbx_seq_one_letter_code
_entity_poly.pdbx_strand_id
1 'polypeptide(L)'
;MAEMSSGVRIPPSPQKNMPENVVENRGRYQNFWRWYSIDNPKKWPQWKILEPYILKGAKMLEVGSGLRPKIPIEGRFFLDISRHSLQKLKKAGAQAVESDLKGIPFPENSFDVVCAFEILEHLENDAEVINDLARVLKPEGKILVSFPLHQKMFPK
;
A
#
# COMPACT_ATOMS: atom_id res chain seq x y z
N MET A 1 14.55 -25.42 -32.02
CA MET A 1 13.45 -24.69 -31.38
C MET A 1 13.08 -25.46 -30.12
N ALA A 2 13.32 -24.87 -28.96
CA ALA A 2 12.96 -25.45 -27.67
C ALA A 2 12.00 -24.48 -26.99
N GLU A 3 10.77 -24.92 -26.76
CA GLU A 3 9.71 -24.16 -26.12
C GLU A 3 10.08 -23.86 -24.66
N MET A 4 10.16 -22.58 -24.33
CA MET A 4 10.29 -22.12 -22.94
C MET A 4 8.91 -22.15 -22.30
N SER A 5 8.67 -23.19 -21.48
CA SER A 5 7.52 -23.28 -20.58
C SER A 5 7.50 -22.08 -19.63
N SER A 6 6.53 -21.18 -19.83
CA SER A 6 6.21 -20.06 -18.95
C SER A 6 5.50 -20.57 -17.70
N GLY A 7 6.27 -21.16 -16.78
CA GLY A 7 5.77 -21.59 -15.49
C GLY A 7 5.23 -20.40 -14.68
N VAL A 8 3.90 -20.31 -14.58
CA VAL A 8 3.23 -19.42 -13.63
C VAL A 8 3.64 -19.86 -12.22
N ARG A 9 4.49 -19.08 -11.57
CA ARG A 9 4.89 -19.33 -10.19
C ARG A 9 3.70 -19.00 -9.28
N ILE A 10 3.05 -20.04 -8.76
CA ILE A 10 1.97 -19.90 -7.79
C ILE A 10 2.63 -19.59 -6.43
N PRO A 11 2.34 -18.44 -5.82
CA PRO A 11 2.87 -18.10 -4.50
C PRO A 11 2.22 -18.98 -3.42
N PRO A 12 2.94 -19.31 -2.34
CA PRO A 12 2.37 -20.07 -1.24
C PRO A 12 1.21 -19.32 -0.59
N SER A 13 0.14 -20.03 -0.25
CA SER A 13 -1.01 -19.46 0.47
C SER A 13 -0.56 -18.86 1.81
N PRO A 14 -1.09 -17.70 2.23
CA PRO A 14 -0.83 -17.17 3.57
C PRO A 14 -1.31 -18.20 4.61
N GLN A 15 -0.43 -18.66 5.49
CA GLN A 15 -0.80 -19.57 6.57
C GLN A 15 -1.66 -18.84 7.60
N LYS A 16 -2.75 -19.47 8.01
CA LYS A 16 -3.89 -18.83 8.68
C LYS A 16 -3.66 -18.41 10.14
N ASN A 17 -2.58 -18.84 10.79
CA ASN A 17 -2.33 -18.63 12.22
C ASN A 17 -0.83 -18.38 12.51
N MET A 18 -0.35 -17.14 12.51
CA MET A 18 1.00 -16.80 12.97
C MET A 18 0.99 -15.48 13.76
N PRO A 19 1.79 -15.35 14.83
CA PRO A 19 1.83 -14.14 15.65
C PRO A 19 2.29 -12.92 14.83
N GLU A 20 1.59 -11.80 14.97
CA GLU A 20 1.89 -10.56 14.26
C GLU A 20 2.91 -9.72 15.05
N ASN A 21 4.20 -9.80 14.68
CA ASN A 21 5.16 -8.77 15.07
C ASN A 21 5.74 -8.08 13.82
N VAL A 22 6.06 -6.79 13.91
CA VAL A 22 6.48 -5.95 12.77
C VAL A 22 7.73 -6.50 12.06
N VAL A 23 8.67 -7.09 12.80
CA VAL A 23 9.93 -7.62 12.26
C VAL A 23 9.69 -8.89 11.44
N GLU A 24 8.86 -9.79 11.94
CA GLU A 24 8.45 -11.03 11.28
C GLU A 24 7.53 -10.74 10.08
N ASN A 25 6.63 -9.76 10.21
CA ASN A 25 5.80 -9.25 9.12
C ASN A 25 6.68 -8.68 7.98
N ARG A 26 7.71 -7.89 8.29
CA ARG A 26 8.63 -7.34 7.28
C ARG A 26 9.33 -8.44 6.47
N GLY A 27 9.80 -9.51 7.12
CA GLY A 27 10.40 -10.65 6.42
C GLY A 27 9.39 -11.38 5.52
N ARG A 28 8.16 -11.56 6.01
CA ARG A 28 7.06 -12.20 5.26
C ARG A 28 6.67 -11.41 4.02
N TYR A 29 6.40 -10.11 4.13
CA TYR A 29 5.98 -9.30 2.98
C TYR A 29 7.10 -9.13 1.95
N GLN A 30 8.36 -8.98 2.38
CA GLN A 30 9.49 -8.97 1.46
C GLN A 30 9.53 -10.23 0.59
N ASN A 31 9.34 -11.41 1.19
CA ASN A 31 9.34 -12.67 0.45
C ASN A 31 8.07 -12.88 -0.40
N PHE A 32 6.91 -12.48 0.13
CA PHE A 32 5.63 -12.57 -0.58
C PHE A 32 5.68 -11.80 -1.90
N TRP A 33 6.10 -10.54 -1.87
CA TRP A 33 6.09 -9.65 -3.05
C TRP A 33 7.14 -10.01 -4.12
N ARG A 34 8.09 -10.91 -3.84
CA ARG A 34 9.05 -11.41 -4.84
C ARG A 34 8.37 -12.10 -6.01
N TRP A 35 7.24 -12.74 -5.76
CA TRP A 35 6.52 -13.56 -6.73
C TRP A 35 5.50 -12.77 -7.57
N TYR A 36 5.26 -11.50 -7.26
CA TYR A 36 4.23 -10.70 -7.91
C TYR A 36 4.80 -9.60 -8.79
N SER A 37 4.08 -9.25 -9.85
CA SER A 37 4.28 -8.02 -10.60
C SER A 37 3.41 -6.90 -10.05
N ILE A 38 3.72 -5.66 -10.41
CA ILE A 38 2.86 -4.52 -10.10
C ILE A 38 1.52 -4.70 -10.81
N ASP A 39 0.44 -4.58 -10.07
CA ASP A 39 -0.90 -4.57 -10.61
C ASP A 39 -1.27 -3.22 -11.23
N ASN A 40 -2.07 -3.27 -12.30
CA ASN A 40 -2.71 -2.06 -12.84
C ASN A 40 -3.76 -1.53 -11.85
N PRO A 41 -3.64 -0.30 -11.34
CA PRO A 41 -4.60 0.28 -10.39
C PRO A 41 -6.05 0.25 -10.87
N LYS A 42 -6.28 0.39 -12.18
CA LYS A 42 -7.61 0.44 -12.80
C LYS A 42 -8.40 -0.86 -12.67
N LYS A 43 -7.75 -1.98 -12.36
CA LYS A 43 -8.43 -3.28 -12.22
C LYS A 43 -9.19 -3.41 -10.90
N TRP A 44 -8.90 -2.55 -9.93
CA TRP A 44 -9.46 -2.63 -8.59
C TRP A 44 -10.77 -1.86 -8.46
N PRO A 45 -11.77 -2.35 -7.70
CA PRO A 45 -13.05 -1.65 -7.49
C PRO A 45 -12.90 -0.22 -6.97
N GLN A 46 -11.86 0.02 -6.14
CA GLN A 46 -11.52 1.33 -5.58
C GLN A 46 -11.25 2.38 -6.67
N TRP A 47 -10.85 1.96 -7.88
CA TRP A 47 -10.59 2.89 -8.98
C TRP A 47 -11.78 3.80 -9.26
N LYS A 48 -13.00 3.25 -9.28
CA LYS A 48 -14.22 4.02 -9.56
C LYS A 48 -14.50 5.11 -8.52
N ILE A 49 -14.05 4.90 -7.29
CA ILE A 49 -14.19 5.86 -6.19
C ILE A 49 -13.05 6.88 -6.24
N LEU A 50 -11.84 6.44 -6.58
CA LEU A 50 -10.64 7.27 -6.64
C LEU A 50 -10.60 8.19 -7.85
N GLU A 51 -11.09 7.74 -9.01
CA GLU A 51 -10.94 8.41 -10.30
C GLU A 51 -11.30 9.91 -10.29
N PRO A 52 -12.40 10.37 -9.64
CA PRO A 52 -12.71 11.80 -9.55
C PRO A 52 -11.67 12.64 -8.80
N TYR A 53 -10.86 12.01 -7.94
CA TYR A 53 -9.83 12.67 -7.13
C TYR A 53 -8.42 12.57 -7.75
N ILE A 54 -8.26 11.79 -8.83
CA ILE A 54 -6.99 11.68 -9.56
C ILE A 54 -6.87 12.88 -10.50
N LEU A 55 -6.58 14.04 -9.92
CA LEU A 55 -6.40 15.28 -10.68
C LEU A 55 -4.96 15.39 -11.20
N LYS A 56 -4.81 16.06 -12.35
CA LYS A 56 -3.48 16.37 -12.91
C LYS A 56 -2.71 17.22 -11.90
N GLY A 57 -1.51 16.76 -11.52
CA GLY A 57 -0.63 17.46 -10.58
C GLY A 57 -0.98 17.27 -9.09
N ALA A 58 -2.10 16.63 -8.72
CA ALA A 58 -2.41 16.37 -7.32
C ALA A 58 -1.34 15.51 -6.65
N LYS A 59 -0.83 15.90 -5.49
CA LYS A 59 0.07 15.07 -4.69
C LYS A 59 -0.75 14.00 -3.97
N MET A 60 -0.48 12.74 -4.31
CA MET A 60 -1.19 11.59 -3.74
C MET A 60 -0.23 10.70 -2.97
N LEU A 61 -0.68 10.21 -1.81
CA LEU A 61 0.02 9.25 -0.96
C LEU A 61 -0.83 7.98 -0.79
N GLU A 62 -0.27 6.81 -1.03
CA GLU A 62 -0.85 5.52 -0.62
C GLU A 62 0.08 4.82 0.37
N VAL A 63 -0.47 4.40 1.51
CA VAL A 63 0.27 3.64 2.53
C VAL A 63 -0.11 2.16 2.48
N GLY A 64 0.87 1.27 2.59
CA GLY A 64 0.68 -0.19 2.60
C GLY A 64 0.29 -0.81 1.26
N SER A 65 0.69 -0.22 0.14
CA SER A 65 0.21 -0.65 -1.20
C SER A 65 0.78 -1.99 -1.68
N GLY A 66 1.95 -2.40 -1.15
CA GLY A 66 2.71 -3.52 -1.67
C GLY A 66 2.97 -3.41 -3.18
N LEU A 67 2.59 -4.44 -3.93
CA LEU A 67 2.57 -4.40 -5.41
C LEU A 67 1.16 -4.33 -5.97
N ARG A 68 0.19 -3.91 -5.16
CA ARG A 68 -1.23 -3.79 -5.52
C ARG A 68 -1.73 -2.35 -5.35
N PRO A 69 -1.05 -1.35 -5.92
CA PRO A 69 -1.45 0.05 -5.76
C PRO A 69 -2.88 0.27 -6.26
N LYS A 70 -3.60 1.16 -5.59
CA LYS A 70 -4.94 1.63 -5.98
C LYS A 70 -4.89 3.01 -6.64
N ILE A 71 -3.86 3.81 -6.35
CA ILE A 71 -3.60 5.07 -7.04
C ILE A 71 -2.62 4.88 -8.23
N PRO A 72 -2.57 5.81 -9.20
CA PRO A 72 -1.53 5.81 -10.23
C PRO A 72 -0.13 5.83 -9.61
N ILE A 73 0.86 5.28 -10.31
CA ILE A 73 2.19 5.08 -9.72
C ILE A 73 3.13 6.24 -10.01
N GLU A 74 3.23 6.64 -11.27
CA GLU A 74 4.17 7.65 -11.73
C GLU A 74 3.93 9.00 -11.03
N GLY A 75 5.00 9.54 -10.42
CA GLY A 75 4.97 10.81 -9.70
C GLY A 75 4.16 10.80 -8.40
N ARG A 76 3.70 9.64 -7.91
CA ARG A 76 2.93 9.50 -6.66
C ARG A 76 3.77 8.93 -5.53
N PHE A 77 3.29 9.08 -4.31
CA PHE A 77 4.01 8.74 -3.09
C PHE A 77 3.51 7.42 -2.50
N PHE A 78 4.43 6.58 -2.05
CA PHE A 78 4.09 5.29 -1.44
C PHE A 78 4.93 5.02 -0.19
N LEU A 79 4.26 4.56 0.86
CA LEU A 79 4.89 4.03 2.06
C LEU A 79 4.61 2.53 2.18
N ASP A 80 5.63 1.73 2.44
CA ASP A 80 5.47 0.29 2.68
C ASP A 80 6.63 -0.25 3.54
N ILE A 81 6.42 -1.36 4.24
CA ILE A 81 7.49 -2.05 4.99
C ILE A 81 8.37 -2.91 4.06
N SER A 82 7.87 -3.29 2.89
CA SER A 82 8.54 -4.15 1.92
C SER A 82 9.46 -3.36 1.00
N ARG A 83 10.76 -3.37 1.29
CA ARG A 83 11.81 -2.84 0.40
C ARG A 83 11.68 -3.34 -1.04
N HIS A 84 11.33 -4.61 -1.21
CA HIS A 84 11.18 -5.22 -2.54
C HIS A 84 10.04 -4.57 -3.32
N SER A 85 8.90 -4.33 -2.67
CA SER A 85 7.75 -3.65 -3.28
C SER A 85 8.11 -2.22 -3.68
N LEU A 86 8.74 -1.50 -2.75
CA LEU A 86 9.18 -0.12 -2.97
C LEU A 86 10.18 0.00 -4.12
N GLN A 87 11.13 -0.92 -4.25
CA GLN A 87 12.08 -0.93 -5.37
C GLN A 87 11.37 -1.05 -6.73
N LYS A 88 10.34 -1.91 -6.82
CA LYS A 88 9.55 -2.04 -8.05
C LYS A 88 8.73 -0.79 -8.32
N LEU A 89 8.07 -0.22 -7.31
CA LEU A 89 7.31 1.03 -7.45
C LEU A 89 8.21 2.19 -7.89
N LYS A 90 9.43 2.31 -7.34
CA LYS A 90 10.43 3.31 -7.78
C LYS A 90 10.79 3.14 -9.26
N LYS A 91 11.01 1.90 -9.72
CA LYS A 91 11.27 1.61 -11.15
C LYS A 91 10.08 1.98 -12.05
N ALA A 92 8.87 1.98 -11.51
CA ALA A 92 7.65 2.42 -12.19
C ALA A 92 7.36 3.93 -12.01
N GLY A 93 8.32 4.72 -11.52
CA GLY A 93 8.22 6.18 -11.43
C GLY A 93 7.65 6.73 -10.12
N ALA A 94 7.50 5.91 -9.08
CA ALA A 94 6.97 6.34 -7.79
C ALA A 94 8.03 6.97 -6.88
N GLN A 95 7.59 7.87 -6.00
CA GLN A 95 8.33 8.36 -4.84
C GLN A 95 8.05 7.46 -3.63
N ALA A 96 8.87 6.43 -3.44
CA ALA A 96 8.60 5.36 -2.48
C ALA A 96 9.56 5.40 -1.27
N VAL A 97 9.04 5.31 -0.05
CA VAL A 97 9.82 5.36 1.20
C VAL A 97 9.46 4.18 2.09
N GLU A 98 10.48 3.57 2.71
CA GLU A 98 10.27 2.49 3.66
C GLU A 98 9.77 3.05 4.99
N SER A 99 8.64 2.54 5.47
CA SER A 99 8.02 2.98 6.71
C SER A 99 7.15 1.87 7.29
N ASP A 100 7.18 1.71 8.61
CA ASP A 100 6.22 0.92 9.40
C ASP A 100 5.03 1.75 9.88
N LEU A 101 4.87 2.96 9.32
CA LEU A 101 3.86 3.96 9.65
C LEU A 101 3.96 4.54 11.07
N LYS A 102 5.02 4.23 11.82
CA LYS A 102 5.34 4.94 13.07
C LYS A 102 6.06 6.25 12.73
N GLY A 103 5.31 7.35 12.70
CA GLY A 103 5.83 8.65 12.30
C GLY A 103 5.93 8.77 10.79
N ILE A 104 4.87 9.26 10.15
CA ILE A 104 4.82 9.46 8.70
C ILE A 104 5.82 10.56 8.29
N PRO A 105 6.82 10.26 7.43
CA PRO A 105 7.98 11.12 7.18
C PRO A 105 7.69 12.24 6.16
N PHE A 106 6.56 12.92 6.30
CA PHE A 106 6.17 14.03 5.47
C PHE A 106 5.73 15.22 6.33
N PRO A 107 5.96 16.47 5.88
CA PRO A 107 5.42 17.65 6.55
C PRO A 107 3.89 17.65 6.58
N GLU A 108 3.32 18.44 7.48
CA GLU A 108 1.89 18.73 7.44
C GLU A 108 1.45 19.31 6.09
N ASN A 109 0.17 19.15 5.74
CA ASN A 109 -0.44 19.78 4.56
C ASN A 109 0.31 19.52 3.22
N SER A 110 0.84 18.30 3.05
CA SER A 110 1.66 17.92 1.90
C SER A 110 0.86 17.31 0.75
N PHE A 111 -0.25 16.62 1.05
CA PHE A 111 -0.98 15.79 0.08
C PHE A 111 -2.41 16.28 -0.15
N ASP A 112 -2.84 16.22 -1.41
CA ASP A 112 -4.21 16.49 -1.82
C ASP A 112 -5.11 15.26 -1.58
N VAL A 113 -4.54 14.06 -1.74
CA VAL A 113 -5.22 12.78 -1.51
C VAL A 113 -4.32 11.84 -0.73
N VAL A 114 -4.86 11.24 0.34
CA VAL A 114 -4.20 10.20 1.13
C VAL A 114 -5.05 8.93 1.09
N CYS A 115 -4.42 7.77 0.94
CA CYS A 115 -5.09 6.49 0.79
C CYS A 115 -4.48 5.43 1.70
N ALA A 116 -5.32 4.65 2.37
CA ALA A 116 -4.92 3.50 3.18
C ALA A 116 -5.96 2.38 3.00
N PHE A 117 -5.61 1.31 2.31
CA PHE A 117 -6.54 0.24 1.95
C PHE A 117 -6.16 -1.07 2.62
N GLU A 118 -7.01 -1.59 3.51
CA GLU A 118 -6.81 -2.87 4.21
C GLU A 118 -5.42 -2.96 4.89
N ILE A 119 -5.10 -1.93 5.67
CA ILE A 119 -3.80 -1.80 6.35
C ILE A 119 -3.95 -1.38 7.82
N LEU A 120 -4.91 -0.50 8.13
CA LEU A 120 -5.07 0.06 9.47
C LEU A 120 -5.48 -1.01 10.49
N GLU A 121 -6.22 -2.03 10.07
CA GLU A 121 -6.62 -3.16 10.92
C GLU A 121 -5.46 -4.00 11.44
N HIS A 122 -4.30 -3.95 10.76
CA HIS A 122 -3.07 -4.65 11.15
C HIS A 122 -2.17 -3.82 12.08
N LEU A 123 -2.58 -2.60 12.43
CA LEU A 123 -1.79 -1.70 13.26
C LEU A 123 -2.32 -1.70 14.69
N GLU A 124 -1.40 -1.84 15.65
CA GLU A 124 -1.72 -1.70 17.08
C GLU A 124 -2.05 -0.24 17.42
N ASN A 125 -1.40 0.73 16.76
CA ASN A 125 -1.53 2.16 16.98
C ASN A 125 -2.26 2.88 15.82
N ASP A 126 -3.32 2.26 15.30
CA ASP A 126 -4.13 2.76 14.19
C ASP A 126 -4.59 4.22 14.38
N ALA A 127 -5.00 4.62 15.59
CA ALA A 127 -5.40 5.98 15.91
C ALA A 127 -4.27 7.02 15.71
N GLU A 128 -3.04 6.69 16.11
CA GLU A 128 -1.88 7.56 15.89
C GLU A 128 -1.57 7.69 14.40
N VAL A 129 -1.66 6.58 13.67
CA VAL A 129 -1.43 6.55 12.23
C VAL A 129 -2.50 7.37 11.50
N ILE A 130 -3.77 7.28 11.89
CA ILE A 130 -4.84 8.11 11.32
C ILE A 130 -4.58 9.59 11.58
N ASN A 131 -4.13 9.97 12.79
CA ASN A 131 -3.77 11.35 13.09
C ASN A 131 -2.62 11.84 12.21
N ASP A 132 -1.62 11.00 11.97
CA ASP A 132 -0.50 11.32 11.09
C ASP A 132 -0.93 11.44 9.62
N LEU A 133 -1.82 10.57 9.14
CA LEU A 133 -2.41 10.65 7.80
C LEU A 133 -3.23 11.93 7.63
N ALA A 134 -3.99 12.32 8.65
CA ALA A 134 -4.74 13.58 8.67
C ALA A 134 -3.82 14.80 8.69
N ARG A 135 -2.72 14.75 9.48
CA ARG A 135 -1.73 15.83 9.57
C ARG A 135 -1.08 16.13 8.22
N VAL A 136 -0.72 15.10 7.44
CA VAL A 136 -0.06 15.29 6.14
C VAL A 136 -1.03 15.67 5.03
N LEU A 137 -2.34 15.59 5.27
CA LEU A 137 -3.38 16.00 4.34
C LEU A 137 -3.50 17.53 4.35
N LYS A 138 -3.62 18.15 3.18
CA LYS A 138 -3.93 19.58 3.05
C LYS A 138 -5.33 19.90 3.58
N PRO A 139 -5.62 21.17 3.94
CA PRO A 139 -7.00 21.62 4.11
C PRO A 139 -7.82 21.26 2.87
N GLU A 140 -9.04 20.79 3.06
CA GLU A 140 -9.94 20.27 2.01
C GLU A 140 -9.48 19.02 1.25
N GLY A 141 -8.29 18.48 1.55
CA GLY A 141 -7.80 17.23 1.01
C GLY A 141 -8.71 16.06 1.33
N LYS A 142 -8.57 14.96 0.58
CA LYS A 142 -9.41 13.77 0.74
C LYS A 142 -8.61 12.60 1.28
N ILE A 143 -9.18 11.91 2.26
CA ILE A 143 -8.67 10.63 2.73
C ILE A 143 -9.62 9.52 2.30
N LEU A 144 -9.07 8.44 1.76
CA LEU A 144 -9.81 7.23 1.43
C LEU A 144 -9.24 6.06 2.24
N VAL A 145 -10.11 5.42 3.00
CA VAL A 145 -9.79 4.28 3.86
C VAL A 145 -10.73 3.12 3.56
N SER A 146 -10.21 1.89 3.57
CA SER A 146 -11.04 0.69 3.52
C SER A 146 -10.63 -0.32 4.59
N PHE A 147 -11.61 -1.11 5.00
CA PHE A 147 -11.45 -2.21 5.94
C PHE A 147 -12.19 -3.45 5.43
N PRO A 148 -11.74 -4.66 5.82
CA PRO A 148 -12.41 -5.89 5.44
C PRO A 148 -13.77 -5.97 6.17
N LEU A 149 -14.84 -6.22 5.41
CA LEU A 149 -16.21 -6.30 5.93
C LEU A 149 -16.39 -7.37 7.03
N HIS A 150 -15.50 -8.38 7.08
CA HIS A 150 -15.54 -9.47 8.04
C HIS A 150 -14.23 -9.58 8.82
N GLN A 151 -14.03 -8.68 9.79
CA GLN A 151 -12.86 -8.70 10.71
C GLN A 151 -12.63 -10.07 11.36
N LYS A 152 -13.67 -10.89 11.58
CA LYS A 152 -13.54 -12.25 12.15
C LYS A 152 -12.68 -13.21 11.30
N MET A 153 -12.43 -12.90 10.03
CA MET A 153 -11.51 -13.69 9.18
C MET A 153 -10.05 -13.23 9.27
N PHE A 154 -9.78 -12.10 9.92
CA PHE A 154 -8.47 -11.48 10.10
C PHE A 154 -8.33 -10.95 11.55
N PRO A 155 -8.35 -11.84 12.56
CA PRO A 155 -8.19 -11.43 13.96
C PRO A 155 -6.79 -10.83 14.20
N LYS A 156 -6.72 -9.79 15.04
CA LYS A 156 -5.48 -9.22 15.60
C LYS A 156 -4.70 -10.26 16.41
#